data_AF-A0A6S8S644-F1
#
_entry.id   AF-A0A6S8S644-F1
#
_cell.length_a   1.000
_cell.length_b   1.000
_cell.length_c   1.000
_cell.angle_alpha   90.00
_cell.angle_beta   90.00
_cell.angle_gamma   90.00
#
_symmetry.space_group_name_H-M   'P 1'
#
loop_
_entity.id
_entity.type
_entity.pdbx_description
1 polymer ?
#
loop_
_entity_poly.entity_id
_entity_poly.type
_entity_poly.pdbx_seq_one_letter_code
_entity_poly.pdbx_strand_id
1 'polypeptide(L)'
;MMTKEKEARPIRSSESGTVRRIKQYTLLTRLGQGSFAEVFLAKSDVDETYCAAKVFDKSLLRRKRTISRTVEGFKIHSELDKVDKEIGIMKKLVHPNLVRLLEVSILVFAMSSSPNCR
;
A
#
# COMPACT_ATOMS: atom_id res chain seq x y z
N MET A 1 -19.64 33.74 -25.51
CA MET A 1 -19.06 33.63 -24.16
C MET A 1 -18.85 32.15 -23.85
N MET A 2 -17.60 31.78 -23.53
CA MET A 2 -17.17 30.48 -22.99
C MET A 2 -17.81 30.23 -21.59
N THR A 3 -17.91 29.04 -21.00
CA THR A 3 -17.02 27.86 -20.97
C THR A 3 -17.83 26.57 -20.71
N LYS A 4 -17.61 25.51 -21.50
CA LYS A 4 -17.95 24.13 -21.11
C LYS A 4 -16.81 23.57 -20.27
N GLU A 5 -17.14 23.03 -19.10
CA GLU A 5 -16.20 22.37 -18.19
C GLU A 5 -15.49 21.21 -18.89
N LYS A 6 -14.16 21.17 -18.70
CA LYS A 6 -13.29 20.10 -19.18
C LYS A 6 -13.48 18.89 -18.29
N GLU A 7 -14.31 17.96 -18.73
CA GLU A 7 -14.34 16.61 -18.19
C GLU A 7 -12.98 15.94 -18.52
N ALA A 8 -12.26 15.55 -17.47
CA ALA A 8 -10.95 14.95 -17.60
C ALA A 8 -11.04 13.62 -18.37
N ARG A 9 -10.23 13.50 -19.42
CA ARG A 9 -10.20 12.34 -20.32
C ARG A 9 -9.83 11.07 -19.53
N PRO A 10 -10.44 9.91 -19.83
CA PRO A 10 -10.04 8.66 -19.20
C PRO A 10 -8.64 8.31 -19.69
N ILE A 11 -7.71 8.19 -18.74
CA ILE A 11 -6.33 7.77 -19.00
C ILE A 11 -6.39 6.32 -19.52
N ARG A 12 -6.11 6.17 -20.81
CA ARG A 12 -5.86 4.86 -21.43
C ARG A 12 -4.46 4.42 -21.05
N SER A 13 -4.37 3.44 -20.16
CA SER A 13 -3.21 2.54 -20.07
C SER A 13 -3.73 1.13 -19.84
N SER A 14 -3.63 0.32 -20.88
CA SER A 14 -3.90 -1.10 -20.92
C SER A 14 -2.99 -1.87 -19.98
N GLU A 15 -3.55 -2.60 -19.01
CA GLU A 15 -3.15 -3.97 -18.62
C GLU A 15 -4.14 -4.52 -17.57
N SER A 16 -4.90 -5.55 -17.95
CA SER A 16 -5.76 -6.41 -17.11
C SER A 16 -6.58 -5.72 -16.02
N GLY A 17 -7.73 -5.17 -16.41
CA GLY A 17 -8.79 -4.64 -15.54
C GLY A 17 -9.51 -5.71 -14.71
N THR A 18 -8.78 -6.54 -13.96
CA THR A 18 -9.36 -7.17 -12.78
C THR A 18 -9.41 -6.10 -11.71
N VAL A 19 -10.55 -5.40 -11.62
CA VAL A 19 -10.82 -4.49 -10.50
C VAL A 19 -10.80 -5.35 -9.24
N ARG A 20 -9.68 -5.31 -8.51
CA ARG A 20 -9.51 -6.07 -7.27
C ARG A 20 -10.10 -5.24 -6.15
N ARG A 21 -11.30 -5.60 -5.71
CA ARG A 21 -11.93 -5.01 -4.54
C ARG A 21 -11.54 -5.77 -3.29
N ILE A 22 -11.11 -5.05 -2.26
CA ILE A 22 -10.77 -5.64 -0.97
C ILE A 22 -11.47 -4.82 0.11
N LYS A 23 -12.44 -5.46 0.77
CA LYS A 23 -13.34 -4.83 1.74
C LYS A 23 -14.01 -3.59 1.12
N GLN A 24 -13.81 -2.41 1.72
CA GLN A 24 -14.31 -1.12 1.27
C GLN A 24 -13.35 -0.34 0.36
N TYR A 25 -12.29 -0.99 -0.16
CA TYR A 25 -11.32 -0.34 -1.04
C TYR A 25 -11.29 -0.98 -2.41
N THR A 26 -11.34 -0.15 -3.44
CA THR A 26 -11.19 -0.55 -4.83
C THR A 26 -9.76 -0.26 -5.29
N LEU A 27 -8.98 -1.31 -5.60
CA LEU A 27 -7.64 -1.13 -6.17
C LEU A 27 -7.75 -0.69 -7.63
N LEU A 28 -7.07 0.41 -7.96
CA LEU A 28 -7.05 1.05 -9.26
C LEU A 28 -5.74 0.69 -9.97
N THR A 29 -4.80 1.63 -10.05
CA THR A 29 -3.54 1.48 -10.78
C THR A 29 -2.43 1.05 -9.83
N ARG A 30 -1.52 0.19 -10.30
CA ARG A 30 -0.29 -0.13 -9.56
C ARG A 30 0.65 1.09 -9.57
N LEU A 31 0.98 1.60 -8.40
CA LEU A 31 1.92 2.71 -8.20
C LEU A 31 3.38 2.22 -8.16
N GLY A 32 3.62 0.99 -7.70
CA GLY A 32 4.97 0.44 -7.61
C GLY A 32 5.01 -1.04 -7.28
N GLN A 33 6.15 -1.66 -7.56
CA GLN A 33 6.42 -3.06 -7.27
C GLN A 33 7.72 -3.17 -6.47
N GLY A 34 7.64 -3.78 -5.29
CA GLY A 34 8.78 -4.17 -4.49
C GLY A 34 9.06 -5.67 -4.61
N SER A 35 10.09 -6.13 -3.90
CA SER A 35 10.51 -7.54 -3.88
C SER A 35 9.52 -8.49 -3.21
N PHE A 36 8.66 -7.96 -2.31
CA PHE A 36 7.72 -8.74 -1.49
C PHE A 36 6.31 -8.14 -1.42
N ALA A 37 6.11 -7.00 -2.07
CA ALA A 37 4.89 -6.23 -1.97
C ALA A 37 4.66 -5.41 -3.23
N GLU A 38 3.41 -5.19 -3.56
CA GLU A 38 2.98 -4.28 -4.61
C GLU A 38 2.19 -3.13 -3.98
N VAL A 39 2.36 -1.91 -4.52
CA VAL A 39 1.66 -0.73 -4.08
C VAL A 39 0.68 -0.32 -5.15
N PHE A 40 -0.59 -0.16 -4.79
CA PHE A 40 -1.67 0.26 -5.66
C PHE A 40 -2.27 1.57 -5.18
N LEU A 41 -2.75 2.39 -6.11
CA LEU A 41 -3.70 3.46 -5.81
C LEU A 41 -5.04 2.78 -5.50
N ALA A 42 -5.66 3.12 -4.39
CA ALA A 42 -6.93 2.58 -3.98
C ALA A 42 -7.91 3.72 -3.69
N LYS A 43 -9.18 3.51 -4.01
CA LYS A 43 -10.27 4.42 -3.65
C LYS A 43 -11.09 3.81 -2.51
N SER A 44 -11.36 4.57 -1.46
CA SER A 44 -12.32 4.22 -0.41
C SER A 44 -13.74 4.34 -0.97
N ASP A 45 -14.53 3.28 -0.84
CA ASP A 45 -15.95 3.28 -1.24
C ASP A 45 -16.82 4.09 -0.24
N VAL A 46 -16.29 4.42 0.95
CA VAL A 46 -17.02 5.14 2.01
C VAL A 46 -16.88 6.66 1.87
N ASP A 47 -15.64 7.14 1.77
CA ASP A 47 -15.33 8.58 1.81
C ASP A 47 -14.91 9.12 0.44
N GLU A 48 -14.90 8.28 -0.60
CA GLU A 48 -14.34 8.56 -1.93
C GLU A 48 -12.87 9.03 -1.93
N THR A 49 -12.15 8.79 -0.82
CA THR A 49 -10.77 9.22 -0.65
C THR A 49 -9.79 8.27 -1.34
N TYR A 50 -8.72 8.84 -1.90
CA TYR A 50 -7.64 8.08 -2.50
C TYR A 50 -6.55 7.76 -1.48
N CYS A 51 -6.06 6.53 -1.51
CA CYS A 51 -5.04 6.02 -0.61
C CYS A 51 -4.06 5.11 -1.37
N ALA A 52 -2.89 4.88 -0.80
CA ALA A 52 -1.96 3.87 -1.32
C ALA A 52 -2.17 2.56 -0.56
N ALA A 53 -2.42 1.46 -1.26
CA ALA A 53 -2.57 0.14 -0.71
C ALA A 53 -1.32 -0.69 -0.98
N LYS A 54 -0.53 -0.99 0.06
CA LYS A 54 0.61 -1.91 -0.03
C LYS A 54 0.14 -3.33 0.29
N VAL A 55 0.14 -4.18 -0.74
CA VAL A 55 -0.31 -5.57 -0.73
C VAL A 55 0.91 -6.47 -0.60
N PHE A 56 0.89 -7.38 0.37
CA PHE A 56 1.99 -8.32 0.62
C PHE A 56 1.58 -9.76 0.28
N ASP A 57 2.46 -10.50 -0.38
CA ASP A 57 2.26 -11.92 -0.66
C ASP A 57 2.72 -12.79 0.52
N LYS A 58 1.79 -13.11 1.42
CA LYS A 58 2.06 -13.92 2.63
C LYS A 58 2.74 -15.26 2.31
N SER A 59 2.41 -15.89 1.19
CA SER A 59 3.02 -17.16 0.75
C SER A 59 4.50 -17.02 0.40
N LEU A 60 4.89 -15.91 -0.23
CA LEU A 60 6.29 -15.64 -0.57
C LEU A 60 7.12 -15.29 0.67
N LEU A 61 6.54 -14.50 1.58
CA LEU A 61 7.17 -14.11 2.85
C LEU A 61 7.41 -15.31 3.79
N ARG A 62 6.48 -16.28 3.83
CA ARG A 62 6.63 -17.51 4.63
C ARG A 62 7.73 -18.44 4.14
N ARG A 63 7.96 -18.46 2.82
CA ARG A 63 8.95 -19.35 2.17
C ARG A 63 10.37 -18.82 2.29
N LYS A 64 10.56 -17.50 2.34
CA LYS A 64 11.88 -16.90 2.56
C LYS A 64 12.22 -16.84 4.04
N ARG A 65 13.05 -17.80 4.46
CA ARG A 65 13.67 -17.85 5.79
C ARG A 65 15.15 -17.59 5.63
N THR A 66 15.67 -16.64 6.41
CA THR A 66 17.10 -16.35 6.47
C THR A 66 17.61 -16.85 7.81
N ILE A 67 18.68 -17.63 7.76
CA ILE A 67 19.39 -18.08 8.96
C ILE A 67 20.47 -17.03 9.24
N SER A 68 20.39 -16.41 10.41
CA SER A 68 21.39 -15.46 10.88
C SER A 68 22.16 -16.05 12.05
N ARG A 69 23.47 -15.81 12.11
CA ARG A 69 24.30 -16.24 13.23
C ARG A 69 24.26 -15.15 14.30
N THR A 70 23.96 -15.55 15.52
CA THR A 70 23.94 -14.70 16.71
C THR A 70 24.88 -15.26 17.77
N VAL A 71 25.22 -14.45 18.78
CA VAL A 71 26.08 -14.85 19.90
C VAL A 71 25.52 -16.03 20.71
N GLU A 72 24.20 -16.24 20.68
CA GLU A 72 23.50 -17.35 21.37
C GLU A 72 23.20 -18.55 20.44
N GLY A 73 23.65 -18.53 19.17
CA GLY A 73 23.41 -19.61 18.20
C GLY A 73 22.86 -19.13 16.86
N PHE A 74 22.10 -19.99 16.16
CA PHE A 74 21.47 -19.65 14.88
C PHE A 74 20.03 -19.18 15.09
N LYS A 75 19.72 -17.97 14.65
CA LYS A 75 18.36 -17.43 14.66
C LYS A 75 17.78 -17.45 13.27
N ILE A 76 16.67 -18.18 13.12
CA ILE A 76 15.89 -18.21 11.88
C ILE A 76 14.97 -16.99 11.91
N HIS A 77 15.17 -16.07 10.97
CA HIS A 77 14.27 -14.96 10.72
C HIS A 77 13.44 -15.23 9.49
N SER A 78 12.14 -15.00 9.57
CA SER A 78 11.26 -14.97 8.40
C SER A 78 11.14 -13.53 7.89
N GLU A 79 10.97 -13.35 6.59
CA GLU A 79 10.59 -12.03 6.05
C GLU A 79 9.24 -11.56 6.60
N LEU A 80 8.39 -12.46 7.09
CA LEU A 80 7.20 -12.08 7.85
C LEU A 80 7.53 -11.27 9.11
N ASP A 81 8.61 -11.61 9.83
CA ASP A 81 9.00 -10.90 11.05
C ASP A 81 9.35 -9.44 10.76
N LYS A 82 9.88 -9.17 9.55
CA LYS A 82 10.18 -7.81 9.09
C LYS A 82 8.89 -7.04 8.80
N VAL A 83 7.91 -7.68 8.16
CA VAL A 83 6.60 -7.08 7.89
C VAL A 83 5.87 -6.77 9.19
N ASP A 84 5.90 -7.67 10.17
CA ASP A 84 5.28 -7.45 11.48
C ASP A 84 5.95 -6.30 12.24
N LYS A 85 7.28 -6.16 12.14
CA LYS A 85 8.01 -5.00 12.68
C LYS A 85 7.62 -3.70 11.98
N GLU A 86 7.53 -3.69 10.64
CA GLU A 86 7.10 -2.53 9.87
C GLU A 86 5.70 -2.09 10.30
N ILE A 87 4.74 -3.02 10.36
CA ILE A 87 3.38 -2.78 10.87
C ILE A 87 3.42 -2.23 12.31
N GLY A 88 4.25 -2.81 13.18
CA GLY A 88 4.39 -2.36 14.56
C GLY A 88 4.93 -0.93 14.70
N ILE A 89 5.87 -0.53 13.84
CA ILE A 89 6.37 0.85 13.77
C ILE A 89 5.25 1.76 13.28
N MET A 90 4.57 1.41 12.19
CA MET A 90 3.54 2.25 11.60
C MET A 90 2.30 2.42 12.50
N LYS A 91 2.00 1.45 13.35
CA LYS A 91 0.98 1.57 14.41
C LYS A 91 1.36 2.60 15.47
N LYS A 92 2.66 2.75 15.76
CA LYS A 92 3.17 3.69 16.78
C LYS A 92 3.38 5.09 16.25
N LEU A 93 3.52 5.26 14.93
CA LEU A 93 3.74 6.55 14.29
C LEU A 93 2.41 7.22 13.94
N VAL A 94 2.04 8.22 14.73
CA VAL A 94 0.88 9.08 14.46
C VAL A 94 1.38 10.52 14.41
N HIS A 95 1.60 11.03 13.21
CA HIS A 95 2.05 12.40 12.99
C HIS A 95 1.42 12.95 11.70
N PRO A 96 1.02 14.24 11.63
CA PRO A 96 0.38 14.82 10.45
C PRO A 96 1.20 14.72 9.17
N ASN A 97 2.53 14.74 9.29
CA ASN A 97 3.45 14.64 8.14
C ASN A 97 4.01 13.23 7.91
N LEU A 98 3.51 12.23 8.65
CA LEU A 98 3.89 10.83 8.45
C LEU A 98 2.71 10.06 7.88
N VAL A 99 3.06 9.04 7.12
CA VAL A 99 2.08 8.16 6.50
C VAL A 99 1.38 7.36 7.60
N ARG A 100 0.06 7.56 7.73
CA ARG A 100 -0.75 6.87 8.73
C ARG A 100 -1.24 5.53 8.20
N LEU A 101 -1.07 4.49 9.01
CA LEU A 101 -1.67 3.18 8.78
C LEU A 101 -3.17 3.22 9.10
N LEU A 102 -4.01 2.92 8.11
CA LEU A 102 -5.47 2.84 8.31
C LEU A 102 -5.90 1.42 8.69
N GLU A 103 -5.46 0.43 7.92
CA GLU A 103 -5.88 -0.95 8.08
C GLU A 103 -4.71 -1.92 7.88
N VAL A 104 -4.79 -3.12 8.46
CA VAL A 104 -3.64 -4.06 8.54
C VAL A 104 -3.76 -5.22 7.56
N SER A 105 -4.97 -5.52 7.07
CA SER A 105 -5.18 -6.58 6.06
C SER A 105 -4.61 -6.22 4.69
N ILE A 106 -4.51 -4.92 4.44
CA ILE A 106 -3.86 -4.25 3.32
C ILE A 106 -3.23 -3.05 4.01
N LEU A 107 -1.92 -2.86 3.93
CA LEU A 107 -1.29 -1.71 4.58
C LEU A 107 -1.69 -0.47 3.77
N VAL A 108 -2.82 0.14 4.16
CA VAL A 108 -3.43 1.29 3.48
C VAL A 108 -2.90 2.56 4.13
N PHE A 109 -2.38 3.42 3.27
CA PHE A 109 -1.80 4.70 3.60
C PHE A 109 -2.67 5.82 3.08
N ALA A 110 -3.10 6.69 3.97
CA ALA A 110 -3.72 7.94 3.55
C ALA A 110 -2.66 8.80 2.86
N MET A 111 -2.85 9.10 1.57
CA MET A 111 -2.12 10.20 0.95
C MET A 111 -2.75 11.47 1.50
N SER A 112 -2.01 12.27 2.26
CA SER A 112 -2.46 13.61 2.60
C SER A 112 -2.65 14.37 1.30
N SER A 113 -3.91 14.63 0.93
CA SER A 113 -4.26 15.52 -0.17
C SER A 113 -3.75 16.92 0.15
N SER A 114 -2.50 17.20 -0.17
CA SER A 114 -2.06 18.57 -0.40
C SER A 114 -2.49 18.92 -1.84
N PRO A 115 -3.43 19.84 -2.05
CA PRO A 115 -3.83 20.29 -3.39
C PRO A 115 -2.74 21.11 -4.12
N ASN A 116 -1.50 21.09 -3.65
CA ASN A 116 -0.42 21.96 -4.10
C ASN A 116 0.90 21.21 -4.32
N CYS A 117 0.89 20.08 -5.03
CA CYS A 117 2.10 19.63 -5.72
C CYS A 117 1.99 20.06 -7.18
N ARG A 118 2.44 21.28 -7.45
CA ARG A 118 2.84 21.72 -8.80
C ARG A 118 4.27 21.29 -9.05
#